data_AF-A0A0G0EX72-F1
#
_entry.id   AF-A0A0G0EX72-F1
#
_cell.length_a   1.000
_cell.length_b   1.000
_cell.length_c   1.000
_cell.angle_alpha   90.00
_cell.angle_beta   90.00
_cell.angle_gamma   90.00
#
_symmetry.space_group_name_H-M   'P 1'
#
loop_
_entity.id
_entity.type
_entity.pdbx_description
1 polymer ?
#
loop_
_entity_poly.entity_id
_entity_poly.type
_entity_poly.pdbx_seq_one_letter_code
_entity_poly.pdbx_strand_id
1 'polypeptide(L)'
;MNYLKLKEEDKNNIQRQWIAMTRNLTLWEIRLIELRNWGMGYNEISDALRKEFKKIIGTGRIKSFNASALRNILSSEGKLHNAYKIYSEMIAEESLKEGICNRRNAHSLAVSTVIALLSKRYSGAVRLGASKDIQDRNEGKAVQKIEMQNNYSEVEELREKLKGIFN
;
A
#
# COMPACT_ATOMS: atom_id res chain seq x y z
N MET A 1 17.37 -0.73 9.87
CA MET A 1 17.31 -0.18 8.48
C MET A 1 16.64 1.18 8.53
N ASN A 2 17.41 2.24 8.28
CA ASN A 2 16.94 3.62 8.25
C ASN A 2 16.33 3.88 6.86
N TYR A 3 15.01 3.73 6.72
CA TYR A 3 14.32 4.25 5.55
C TYR A 3 14.25 5.76 5.73
N LEU A 4 15.14 6.45 4.99
CA LEU A 4 15.32 7.90 4.96
C LEU A 4 13.95 8.59 4.90
N LYS A 5 13.65 9.39 5.92
CA LYS A 5 12.64 10.45 5.81
C LYS A 5 13.15 11.42 4.74
N LEU A 6 12.70 11.26 3.50
CA LEU A 6 12.86 12.30 2.47
C LEU A 6 12.30 13.61 3.04
N LYS A 7 13.07 14.70 2.95
CA LYS A 7 12.59 16.00 3.40
C LYS A 7 11.44 16.44 2.49
N GLU A 8 10.55 17.29 3.01
CA GLU A 8 9.37 17.73 2.26
C GLU A 8 9.71 18.45 0.93
N GLU A 9 10.88 19.09 0.90
CA GLU A 9 11.47 19.70 -0.28
C GLU A 9 11.90 18.67 -1.34
N ASP A 10 12.50 17.55 -0.92
CA ASP A 10 12.87 16.45 -1.82
C ASP A 10 11.63 15.81 -2.47
N LYS A 11 10.52 15.75 -1.73
CA LYS A 11 9.25 15.19 -2.22
C LYS A 11 8.61 16.05 -3.31
N ASN A 12 8.51 17.35 -3.05
CA ASN A 12 8.01 18.31 -4.04
C ASN A 12 8.88 18.28 -5.31
N ASN A 13 10.18 18.05 -5.16
CA ASN A 13 11.09 17.88 -6.28
C ASN A 13 10.80 16.59 -7.08
N ILE A 14 10.67 15.43 -6.41
CA ILE A 14 10.33 14.14 -7.04
C ILE A 14 9.00 14.23 -7.80
N GLN A 15 7.97 14.84 -7.20
CA GLN A 15 6.67 15.00 -7.83
C GLN A 15 6.74 15.91 -9.08
N ARG A 16 7.49 17.02 -9.01
CA ARG A 16 7.72 17.89 -10.18
C ARG A 16 8.46 17.15 -11.30
N GLN A 17 9.46 16.35 -10.95
CA GLN A 17 10.22 15.54 -11.92
C GLN A 17 9.32 14.48 -12.58
N TRP A 18 8.47 13.80 -11.82
CA TRP A 18 7.49 12.85 -12.36
C TRP A 18 6.51 13.54 -13.33
N ILE A 19 5.93 14.68 -12.95
CA ILE A 19 5.01 15.45 -13.80
C ILE A 19 5.72 15.93 -15.08
N ALA A 20 6.96 16.41 -14.97
CA ALA A 20 7.72 16.86 -16.14
C ALA A 20 8.02 15.71 -17.11
N MET A 21 8.31 14.53 -16.57
CA MET A 21 8.69 13.35 -17.35
C MET A 21 7.48 12.65 -17.98
N THR A 22 6.36 12.54 -17.27
CA THR A 22 5.12 11.94 -17.80
C THR A 22 4.58 12.66 -19.03
N ARG A 23 4.86 13.95 -19.19
CA ARG A 23 4.53 14.71 -20.41
C ARG A 23 5.17 14.14 -21.68
N ASN A 24 6.30 13.44 -21.54
CA ASN A 24 7.05 12.84 -22.66
C ASN A 24 6.85 11.32 -22.76
N LEU A 25 6.13 10.71 -21.82
CA LEU A 25 5.85 9.28 -21.83
C LEU A 25 4.52 9.01 -22.54
N THR A 26 4.51 7.94 -23.33
CA THR A 26 3.26 7.41 -23.88
C THR A 26 2.45 6.70 -22.81
N LEU A 27 1.14 6.59 -23.03
CA LEU A 27 0.22 5.94 -22.09
C LEU A 27 0.64 4.51 -21.73
N TRP A 28 1.19 3.75 -22.68
CA TRP A 28 1.65 2.38 -22.41
C TRP A 28 2.92 2.35 -21.56
N GLU A 29 3.80 3.35 -21.66
CA GLU A 29 5.03 3.44 -20.86
C GLU A 29 4.71 3.77 -19.40
N ILE A 30 3.77 4.69 -19.18
CA ILE A 30 3.22 4.98 -17.85
C ILE A 30 2.63 3.70 -17.26
N ARG A 31 1.78 3.01 -18.04
CA ARG A 31 1.14 1.77 -17.61
C ARG A 31 2.13 0.64 -17.32
N LEU A 32 3.18 0.49 -18.11
CA LEU A 32 4.26 -0.46 -17.85
C LEU A 32 4.93 -0.21 -16.49
N ILE A 33 5.23 1.04 -16.20
CA ILE A 33 5.87 1.46 -14.94
C ILE A 33 4.95 1.18 -13.74
N GLU A 34 3.64 1.46 -13.86
CA GLU A 34 2.62 1.14 -12.85
C GLU A 34 2.57 -0.37 -12.54
N LEU A 35 2.37 -1.18 -13.56
CA LEU A 35 2.21 -2.64 -13.41
C LEU A 35 3.48 -3.26 -12.82
N ARG A 36 4.66 -2.72 -13.17
CA ARG A 36 5.92 -3.16 -12.57
C ARG A 36 6.00 -2.83 -11.08
N ASN A 37 5.55 -1.65 -10.67
CA ASN A 37 5.52 -1.27 -9.26
C ASN A 37 4.50 -2.04 -8.44
N TRP A 38 3.43 -2.54 -9.07
CA TRP A 38 2.50 -3.49 -8.43
C TRP A 38 3.08 -4.89 -8.25
N GLY A 39 4.34 -5.11 -8.62
CA GLY A 39 5.04 -6.38 -8.41
C GLY A 39 4.69 -7.46 -9.44
N MET A 40 4.01 -7.10 -10.53
CA MET A 40 3.65 -8.07 -11.56
C MET A 40 4.89 -8.64 -12.28
N GLY A 41 4.80 -9.91 -12.67
CA GLY A 41 5.82 -10.56 -13.47
C GLY A 41 5.89 -9.99 -14.89
N TYR A 42 7.07 -9.96 -15.50
CA TYR A 42 7.24 -9.38 -16.86
C TYR A 42 6.38 -10.06 -17.94
N ASN A 43 6.05 -11.35 -17.78
CA ASN A 43 5.13 -12.05 -18.67
C ASN A 43 3.70 -11.53 -18.52
N GLU A 44 3.22 -11.39 -17.28
CA GLU A 44 1.88 -10.88 -16.96
C GLU A 44 1.73 -9.43 -17.41
N ILE A 45 2.76 -8.60 -17.20
CA ILE A 45 2.80 -7.22 -17.69
C ILE A 45 2.71 -7.20 -19.22
N SER A 46 3.48 -8.04 -19.90
CA SER A 46 3.45 -8.17 -21.36
C SER A 46 2.03 -8.48 -21.84
N ASP A 47 1.35 -9.44 -21.22
CA ASP A 47 0.00 -9.84 -21.61
C ASP A 47 -1.05 -8.76 -21.30
N ALA A 48 -0.93 -8.09 -20.15
CA ALA A 48 -1.78 -6.97 -19.77
C ALA A 48 -1.65 -5.81 -20.76
N LEU A 49 -0.43 -5.39 -21.07
CA LEU A 49 -0.17 -4.32 -22.04
C LEU A 49 -0.65 -4.70 -23.45
N ARG A 50 -0.49 -5.96 -23.86
CA ARG A 50 -1.01 -6.47 -25.13
C ARG A 50 -2.53 -6.39 -25.21
N LYS A 51 -3.22 -6.70 -24.10
CA LYS A 51 -4.67 -6.66 -24.01
C LYS A 51 -5.20 -5.22 -24.00
N GLU A 52 -4.63 -4.36 -23.16
CA GLU A 52 -5.05 -2.97 -22.98
C GLU A 52 -4.73 -2.10 -24.21
N PHE A 53 -3.56 -2.28 -24.81
CA PHE A 53 -3.09 -1.46 -25.95
C PHE A 53 -3.17 -2.20 -27.30
N LYS A 54 -4.03 -3.22 -27.42
CA LYS A 54 -4.21 -4.04 -28.62
C LYS A 54 -4.43 -3.23 -29.90
N LYS A 55 -5.15 -2.11 -29.82
CA LYS A 55 -5.41 -1.20 -30.95
C LYS A 55 -4.16 -0.45 -31.44
N ILE A 56 -3.20 -0.15 -30.55
CA ILE A 56 -1.91 0.45 -30.90
C ILE A 56 -1.01 -0.60 -31.56
N ILE A 57 -1.10 -1.85 -31.09
CA ILE A 57 -0.31 -2.99 -31.55
C ILE A 57 -0.68 -3.44 -32.97
N GLY A 58 -1.95 -3.30 -33.38
CA GLY A 58 -2.43 -3.64 -34.72
C GLY A 58 -1.79 -2.85 -35.89
N THR A 59 -1.03 -1.78 -35.60
CA THR A 59 -0.35 -0.95 -36.60
C THR A 59 1.10 -1.36 -36.89
N GLY A 60 1.60 -2.44 -36.27
CA GLY A 60 2.94 -2.97 -36.56
C GLY A 60 4.10 -2.27 -35.83
N ARG A 61 3.84 -1.24 -35.01
CA ARG A 61 4.89 -0.53 -34.24
C ARG A 61 5.33 -1.22 -32.95
N ILE A 62 4.53 -2.15 -32.41
CA ILE A 62 4.85 -2.81 -31.13
C ILE A 62 4.61 -4.32 -31.21
N LYS A 63 5.51 -5.02 -31.91
CA LYS A 63 5.66 -6.49 -31.80
C LYS A 63 6.47 -6.90 -30.57
N SER A 64 6.98 -5.93 -29.80
CA SER A 64 8.06 -6.10 -28.81
C SER A 64 7.63 -6.04 -27.35
N PHE A 65 6.34 -6.07 -27.00
CA PHE A 65 5.94 -6.30 -25.59
C PHE A 65 6.14 -7.76 -25.23
N ASN A 66 7.37 -8.21 -25.05
CA ASN A 66 7.69 -9.49 -24.43
C ASN A 66 8.53 -9.23 -23.19
N ALA A 67 8.62 -10.21 -22.30
CA ALA A 67 9.29 -10.03 -21.02
C ALA A 67 10.74 -9.55 -21.16
N SER A 68 11.49 -10.07 -22.13
CA SER A 68 12.87 -9.67 -22.38
C SER A 68 13.00 -8.21 -22.78
N ALA A 69 12.15 -7.73 -23.69
CA ALA A 69 12.14 -6.35 -24.12
C ALA A 69 11.70 -5.40 -23.00
N LEU A 70 10.67 -5.77 -22.22
CA LEU A 70 10.24 -4.99 -21.06
C LEU A 70 11.35 -4.88 -20.01
N ARG A 71 12.09 -5.97 -19.78
CA ARG A 71 13.25 -5.98 -18.88
C ARG A 71 14.35 -5.05 -19.36
N ASN A 72 14.66 -5.07 -20.66
CA ASN A 72 15.67 -4.18 -21.25
C ASN A 72 15.24 -2.71 -21.16
N ILE A 73 13.96 -2.41 -21.42
CA ILE A 73 13.41 -1.04 -21.36
C ILE A 73 13.49 -0.44 -19.93
N LEU A 74 13.37 -1.27 -18.89
CA LEU A 74 13.42 -0.86 -17.48
C LEU A 74 14.79 -1.08 -16.81
N SER A 75 15.73 -1.73 -17.50
CA SER A 75 17.12 -1.93 -17.04
C SER A 75 17.83 -0.59 -16.85
N SER A 76 18.97 -0.54 -16.15
CA SER A 76 19.73 0.71 -15.94
C SER A 76 20.11 1.45 -17.22
N GLU A 77 20.30 0.70 -18.32
CA GLU A 77 20.62 1.23 -19.65
C GLU A 77 19.35 1.44 -20.50
N GLY A 78 18.20 1.04 -19.97
CA GLY A 78 16.91 1.14 -20.61
C GLY A 78 16.35 2.55 -20.62
N LYS A 79 15.64 2.88 -21.70
CA LYS A 79 15.05 4.21 -21.90
C LYS A 79 14.09 4.67 -20.79
N LEU A 80 13.48 3.74 -20.03
CA LEU A 80 12.52 4.05 -18.96
C LEU A 80 13.10 3.87 -17.56
N HIS A 81 14.40 3.60 -17.40
CA HIS A 81 14.98 3.33 -16.09
C HIS A 81 14.74 4.43 -15.07
N ASN A 82 15.18 5.65 -15.42
CA ASN A 82 15.05 6.82 -14.57
C ASN A 82 13.58 7.11 -14.29
N ALA A 83 12.72 6.83 -15.27
CA ALA A 83 11.30 7.03 -15.12
C ALA A 83 10.67 6.12 -14.08
N TYR A 84 11.00 4.83 -14.17
CA TYR A 84 10.61 3.84 -13.19
C TYR A 84 11.16 4.16 -11.79
N LYS A 85 12.43 4.56 -11.68
CA LYS A 85 13.06 4.90 -10.40
C LYS A 85 12.31 6.03 -9.69
N ILE A 86 12.10 7.17 -10.36
CA ILE A 86 11.37 8.31 -9.81
C ILE A 86 9.95 7.92 -9.40
N TYR A 87 9.26 7.14 -10.24
CA TYR A 87 7.90 6.68 -9.92
C TYR A 87 7.85 5.73 -8.72
N SER A 88 8.81 4.81 -8.60
CA SER A 88 8.92 3.91 -7.44
C SER A 88 9.18 4.65 -6.14
N GLU A 89 9.97 5.73 -6.17
CA GLU A 89 10.20 6.61 -5.02
C GLU A 89 8.92 7.36 -4.62
N MET A 90 8.12 7.79 -5.60
CA MET A 90 6.82 8.44 -5.38
C MET A 90 5.79 7.48 -4.75
N ILE A 91 5.63 6.27 -5.29
CA ILE A 91 4.67 5.28 -4.76
C ILE A 91 5.05 4.78 -3.36
N ALA A 92 6.35 4.64 -3.08
CA ALA A 92 6.83 4.33 -1.74
C ALA A 92 6.47 5.43 -0.72
N GLU A 93 6.48 6.70 -1.14
CA GLU A 93 6.06 7.82 -0.30
C GLU A 93 4.54 7.80 -0.03
N GLU A 94 3.73 7.59 -1.07
CA GLU A 94 2.27 7.55 -0.95
C GLU A 94 1.83 6.43 -0.01
N SER A 95 2.43 5.24 -0.17
CA SER A 95 2.23 4.09 0.73
C SER A 95 2.64 4.41 2.18
N LEU A 96 3.72 5.19 2.39
CA LEU A 96 4.14 5.61 3.72
C LEU A 96 3.15 6.62 4.34
N LYS A 97 2.67 7.59 3.57
CA LYS A 97 1.65 8.55 4.01
C LYS A 97 0.36 7.85 4.40
N GLU A 98 -0.11 6.93 3.57
CA GLU A 98 -1.30 6.13 3.84
C GLU A 98 -1.11 5.28 5.10
N GLY A 99 0.04 4.64 5.27
CA GLY A 99 0.38 3.91 6.49
C GLY A 99 0.41 4.79 7.75
N ILE A 100 0.89 6.03 7.66
CA ILE A 100 0.87 6.99 8.79
C ILE A 100 -0.56 7.44 9.09
N CYS A 101 -1.34 7.75 8.06
CA CYS A 101 -2.74 8.15 8.19
C CYS A 101 -3.57 7.03 8.85
N ASN A 102 -3.41 5.80 8.37
CA ASN A 102 -4.07 4.62 8.91
C ASN A 102 -3.67 4.37 10.37
N ARG A 103 -2.39 4.50 10.74
CA ARG A 103 -1.95 4.40 12.14
C ARG A 103 -2.54 5.50 13.02
N ARG A 104 -2.60 6.75 12.53
CA ARG A 104 -3.19 7.87 13.27
C ARG A 104 -4.68 7.68 13.47
N ASN A 105 -5.40 7.21 12.45
CA ASN A 105 -6.82 6.91 12.52
C ASN A 105 -7.09 5.73 13.47
N ALA A 106 -6.30 4.66 13.40
CA ALA A 106 -6.39 3.53 14.33
C ALA A 106 -6.12 3.95 15.78
N HIS A 107 -5.14 4.81 16.01
CA HIS A 107 -4.85 5.36 17.34
C HIS A 107 -6.02 6.22 17.85
N SER A 108 -6.55 7.11 17.02
CA SER A 108 -7.72 7.94 17.34
C SER A 108 -8.96 7.09 17.68
N LEU A 109 -9.20 6.03 16.91
CA LEU A 109 -10.29 5.08 17.17
C LEU A 109 -10.10 4.33 18.49
N ALA A 110 -8.88 3.86 18.78
CA ALA A 110 -8.57 3.19 20.04
C ALA A 110 -8.81 4.12 21.25
N VAL A 111 -8.35 5.37 21.19
CA VAL A 111 -8.62 6.38 22.23
C VAL A 111 -10.11 6.63 22.41
N SER A 112 -10.85 6.81 21.31
CA SER A 112 -12.30 7.03 21.33
C SER A 112 -13.04 5.85 21.95
N THR A 113 -12.59 4.63 21.66
CA THR A 113 -13.16 3.39 22.21
C THR A 113 -12.94 3.31 23.72
N VAL A 114 -11.72 3.59 24.20
CA VAL A 114 -11.40 3.60 25.64
C VAL A 114 -12.25 4.66 26.37
N ILE A 115 -12.43 5.84 25.80
CA ILE A 115 -13.31 6.88 26.36
C ILE A 115 -14.77 6.42 26.37
N ALA A 116 -15.26 5.79 25.30
CA ALA A 116 -16.62 5.26 25.23
C ALA A 116 -16.90 4.18 26.29
N LEU A 117 -15.89 3.36 26.60
CA LEU A 117 -15.96 2.33 27.65
C LEU A 117 -16.11 2.91 29.06
N LEU A 118 -15.79 4.19 29.27
CA LEU A 118 -16.06 4.92 30.52
C LEU A 118 -17.54 5.29 30.70
N SER A 119 -18.36 5.18 29.65
CA SER A 119 -19.78 5.55 29.73
C SER A 119 -20.56 4.66 30.71
N LYS A 120 -21.61 5.22 31.31
CA LYS A 120 -22.49 4.50 32.26
C LYS A 120 -23.18 3.24 31.68
N ARG A 121 -23.07 3.02 30.36
CA ARG A 121 -23.65 1.87 29.65
C ARG A 121 -22.85 0.58 29.83
N TYR A 122 -21.58 0.67 30.24
CA TYR A 122 -20.71 -0.50 30.46
C TYR A 122 -20.58 -0.85 31.94
N SER A 123 -20.26 -2.11 32.23
CA SER A 123 -20.15 -2.63 33.60
C SER A 123 -19.07 -1.89 34.40
N GLY A 124 -19.18 -1.93 35.74
CA GLY A 124 -18.19 -1.32 36.64
C GLY A 124 -16.76 -1.83 36.38
N ALA A 125 -16.61 -3.12 36.12
CA ALA A 125 -15.33 -3.75 35.82
C ALA A 125 -14.71 -3.25 34.49
N VAL A 126 -15.53 -3.09 33.45
CA VAL A 126 -15.09 -2.58 32.13
C VAL A 126 -14.64 -1.12 32.24
N ARG A 127 -15.39 -0.29 32.98
CA ARG A 127 -15.02 1.10 33.24
C ARG A 127 -13.71 1.22 34.02
N LEU A 128 -13.54 0.40 35.06
CA LEU A 128 -12.30 0.34 35.84
C LEU A 128 -11.10 -0.06 34.97
N GLY A 129 -11.27 -1.05 34.09
CA GLY A 129 -10.24 -1.44 33.12
C GLY A 129 -9.85 -0.30 32.18
N ALA A 130 -10.82 0.41 31.63
CA ALA A 130 -10.58 1.57 30.75
C ALA A 130 -9.92 2.75 31.49
N SER A 131 -10.34 3.06 32.73
CA SER A 131 -9.71 4.08 33.55
C SER A 131 -8.25 3.74 33.88
N LYS A 132 -7.97 2.47 34.17
CA LYS A 132 -6.62 1.98 34.41
C LYS A 132 -5.75 2.09 33.16
N ASP A 133 -6.27 1.74 31.99
CA ASP A 133 -5.54 1.88 30.71
C ASP A 133 -5.17 3.34 30.40
N ILE A 134 -6.08 4.30 30.66
CA ILE A 134 -5.77 5.75 30.52
C ILE A 134 -4.68 6.17 31.50
N GLN A 135 -4.77 5.72 32.75
CA GLN A 135 -3.80 6.06 33.78
C GLN A 135 -2.41 5.49 33.46
N ASP A 136 -2.33 4.22 33.08
CA ASP A 136 -1.08 3.56 32.72
C ASP A 136 -0.40 4.27 31.52
N ARG A 137 -1.18 4.75 30.54
CA ARG A 137 -0.67 5.55 29.41
C ARG A 137 -0.12 6.91 29.85
N ASN A 138 -0.81 7.62 30.75
CA ASN A 138 -0.35 8.92 31.26
C ASN A 138 0.93 8.81 32.09
N GLU A 139 1.11 7.68 32.78
CA GLU A 139 2.30 7.40 33.59
C GLU A 139 3.46 6.79 32.77
N GLY A 140 3.29 6.63 31.45
CA GLY A 140 4.31 6.07 30.57
C GLY A 140 4.60 4.59 30.83
N LYS A 141 3.70 3.87 31.51
CA LYS A 141 3.83 2.44 31.77
C LYS A 141 3.63 1.66 30.47
N ALA A 142 4.38 0.57 30.32
CA ALA A 142 4.25 -0.30 29.16
C ALA A 142 2.80 -0.81 29.08
N VAL A 143 2.14 -0.53 27.95
CA VAL A 143 0.82 -1.08 27.64
C VAL A 143 0.92 -2.60 27.72
N GLN A 144 -0.03 -3.24 28.41
CA GLN A 144 -0.04 -4.70 28.53
C GLN A 144 0.09 -5.32 27.13
N LYS A 145 1.01 -6.28 26.98
CA LYS A 145 1.06 -7.13 25.79
C LYS A 145 -0.27 -7.88 25.72
N ILE A 146 -1.17 -7.42 24.87
CA ILE A 146 -2.31 -8.21 24.45
C ILE A 146 -1.74 -9.24 23.49
N GLU A 147 -1.38 -10.41 23.99
CA GLU A 147 -1.24 -11.59 23.14
C GLU A 147 -2.64 -11.92 22.64
N MET A 148 -2.94 -11.48 21.41
CA MET A 148 -4.09 -12.01 20.70
C MET A 148 -3.80 -13.49 20.47
N GLN A 149 -4.41 -14.37 21.27
CA GLN A 149 -4.62 -15.74 20.86
C GLN A 149 -5.55 -15.67 19.64
N ASN A 150 -4.95 -15.58 18.45
CA ASN A 150 -5.67 -15.78 17.21
C ASN A 150 -6.17 -17.22 17.24
N ASN A 151 -7.42 -17.43 17.68
CA ASN A 151 -8.15 -18.66 17.40
C ASN A 151 -8.46 -18.65 15.89
N TYR A 152 -7.45 -18.97 15.09
CA TYR A 152 -7.56 -19.21 13.65
C TYR A 152 -8.65 -20.25 13.32
N SER A 153 -9.04 -21.08 14.29
CA SER A 153 -10.12 -22.06 14.17
C SER A 153 -11.50 -21.45 13.94
N GLU A 154 -11.87 -20.37 14.64
CA GLU A 154 -13.22 -19.78 14.51
C GLU A 154 -13.40 -19.03 13.19
N VAL A 155 -12.34 -18.38 12.71
CA VAL A 155 -12.35 -17.67 11.41
C VAL A 155 -12.46 -18.66 10.27
N GLU A 156 -11.74 -19.79 10.32
CA GLU A 156 -11.80 -20.81 9.27
C GLU A 156 -13.12 -21.59 9.30
N GLU A 157 -13.70 -21.82 10.49
CA GLU A 157 -15.07 -22.36 10.61
C GLU A 157 -16.13 -21.45 9.99
N LEU A 158 -16.04 -20.14 10.21
CA LEU A 158 -16.94 -19.16 9.58
C LEU A 158 -16.74 -19.11 8.07
N ARG A 159 -15.50 -19.26 7.60
CA ARG A 159 -15.16 -19.27 6.19
C ARG A 159 -15.72 -20.50 5.47
N GLU A 160 -15.65 -21.66 6.09
CA GLU A 160 -16.25 -22.89 5.57
C GLU A 160 -17.78 -22.86 5.61
N LYS A 161 -18.38 -22.31 6.68
CA LYS A 161 -19.84 -22.09 6.74
C LYS A 161 -20.33 -21.15 5.64
N LEU A 162 -19.57 -20.09 5.33
CA LEU A 162 -19.92 -19.16 4.26
C LEU A 162 -19.77 -19.77 2.86
N LYS A 163 -18.77 -20.63 2.62
CA LYS A 163 -18.66 -21.36 1.34
C LYS A 163 -19.86 -22.25 1.06
N GLY A 164 -20.46 -22.85 2.10
CA GLY A 164 -21.68 -23.65 1.98
C GLY A 164 -22.95 -22.87 1.64
N ILE A 165 -22.93 -21.54 1.77
CA ILE A 165 -24.09 -20.67 1.45
C ILE A 165 -24.04 -20.19 -0.01
N PHE A 166 -22.86 -20.18 -0.63
CA PHE A 166 -22.65 -19.67 -2.00
C PHE A 166 -22.42 -20.77 -3.06
N ASN A 167 -22.65 -22.04 -2.71
CA ASN A 167 -22.81 -23.17 -3.63
C ASN A 167 -24.26 -23.67 -3.59
#